data_AF-A0A527G398-F1
#
_entry.id   AF-A0A527G398-F1
#
_cell.length_a   1.000
_cell.length_b   1.000
_cell.length_c   1.000
_cell.angle_alpha   90.00
_cell.angle_beta   90.00
_cell.angle_gamma   90.00
#
_symmetry.space_group_name_H-M   'P 1'
#
loop_
_entity.id
_entity.type
_entity.pdbx_description
1 polymer ?
#
loop_
_entity_poly.entity_id
_entity_poly.type
_entity_poly.pdbx_seq_one_letter_code
_entity_poly.pdbx_strand_id
1 'polypeptide(L)'
;KYHLGASSDREFDGNKVHLSLTANPSHLEIVDPVVMGKARAKQDYLFGRSREEIVPLEERAKVLPLLLHGDAAFAGQGVIAEILGLSGLRGHRVAGTLHFIINNQIGFTTNPRFSR
;
A
#
# COMPACT_ATOMS: atom_id res chain seq x y z
N LYS A 1 -16.64 -5.16 12.48
CA LYS A 1 -15.29 -5.52 13.00
C LYS A 1 -14.21 -5.62 11.90
N TYR A 2 -14.53 -5.97 10.64
CA TYR A 2 -13.54 -6.21 9.57
C TYR A 2 -12.95 -4.97 8.86
N HIS A 3 -13.48 -3.77 9.13
CA HIS A 3 -13.06 -2.52 8.47
C HIS A 3 -12.28 -1.58 9.39
N LEU A 4 -11.88 -2.07 10.57
CA LEU A 4 -11.23 -1.26 11.60
C LEU A 4 -9.73 -1.16 11.32
N GLY A 5 -9.20 0.06 11.43
CA GLY A 5 -7.75 0.27 11.43
C GLY A 5 -7.12 -0.23 12.73
N ALA A 6 -5.82 -0.48 12.68
CA ALA A 6 -5.02 -0.87 13.84
C ALA A 6 -3.66 -0.16 13.82
N SER A 7 -3.06 0.02 14.98
CA SER A 7 -1.75 0.65 15.12
C SER A 7 -1.06 0.08 16.35
N SER A 8 0.14 -0.48 16.18
CA SER A 8 0.90 -1.06 17.27
C SER A 8 2.39 -1.12 16.95
N ASP A 9 3.23 -0.86 17.95
CA ASP A 9 4.66 -1.15 17.86
C ASP A 9 4.91 -2.62 18.22
N ARG A 10 5.83 -3.25 17.49
CA ARG A 10 6.27 -4.63 17.71
C ARG A 10 7.78 -4.69 17.71
N GLU A 11 8.34 -5.64 18.44
CA GLU A 11 9.77 -5.90 18.46
C GLU A 11 10.08 -7.23 17.78
N PHE A 12 11.05 -7.22 16.86
CA PHE A 12 11.52 -8.39 16.13
C PHE A 12 13.05 -8.39 16.18
N ASP A 13 13.65 -9.38 16.82
CA ASP A 13 15.12 -9.52 16.92
C ASP A 13 15.83 -8.23 17.40
N GLY A 14 15.25 -7.54 18.39
CA GLY A 14 15.74 -6.27 18.93
C GLY A 14 15.41 -5.03 18.09
N ASN A 15 14.77 -5.18 16.93
CA ASN A 15 14.31 -4.09 16.07
C ASN A 15 12.87 -3.70 16.40
N LYS A 16 12.62 -2.41 16.65
CA LYS A 16 11.26 -1.88 16.83
C LYS A 16 10.65 -1.51 15.49
N VAL A 17 9.50 -2.08 15.19
CA VAL A 17 8.75 -1.85 13.96
C VAL A 17 7.35 -1.36 14.30
N HIS A 18 6.98 -0.20 13.77
CA HIS A 18 5.64 0.34 13.90
C HIS A 18 4.72 -0.20 12.80
N LEU A 19 3.74 -1.02 13.18
CA LEU A 19 2.76 -1.59 12.26
C LEU A 19 1.47 -0.76 12.30
N SER A 20 0.96 -0.38 11.13
CA SER A 20 -0.30 0.35 11.01
C SER A 20 -1.15 -0.20 9.87
N LEU A 21 -2.37 -0.63 10.21
CA LEU A 21 -3.40 -1.06 9.28
C LEU A 21 -4.39 0.10 9.08
N THR A 22 -4.60 0.48 7.82
CA THR A 22 -5.56 1.53 7.46
C THR A 22 -6.96 0.94 7.36
N ALA A 23 -7.96 1.63 7.92
CA ALA A 23 -9.37 1.27 7.76
C ALA A 23 -9.80 1.37 6.28
N ASN A 24 -10.63 0.45 5.81
CA ASN A 24 -11.08 0.38 4.42
C ASN A 24 -12.58 0.12 4.32
N PRO A 25 -13.28 0.66 3.31
CA PRO A 25 -14.65 0.24 3.01
C PRO A 25 -14.68 -1.12 2.30
N SER A 26 -15.87 -1.63 2.00
CA SER A 26 -16.04 -2.87 1.22
C SER A 26 -15.74 -2.74 -0.27
N HIS A 27 -15.62 -1.51 -0.79
CA HIS A 27 -15.19 -1.28 -2.18
C HIS A 27 -13.73 -1.70 -2.31
N LEU A 28 -13.48 -2.81 -2.99
CA LEU A 28 -12.14 -3.41 -3.09
C LEU A 28 -11.15 -2.43 -3.74
N GLU A 29 -9.89 -2.53 -3.33
CA GLU A 29 -8.75 -1.72 -3.79
C GLU A 29 -8.83 -0.19 -3.54
N ILE A 30 -9.98 0.37 -3.14
CA ILE A 30 -10.12 1.83 -2.98
C ILE A 30 -9.25 2.41 -1.86
N VAL A 31 -8.79 1.56 -0.93
CA VAL A 31 -7.91 1.97 0.18
C VAL A 31 -6.45 2.05 -0.25
N ASP A 32 -6.06 1.46 -1.37
CA ASP A 32 -4.67 1.38 -1.83
C ASP A 32 -4.01 2.75 -2.01
N PRO A 33 -4.61 3.72 -2.73
CA PRO A 33 -4.05 5.07 -2.82
C PRO A 33 -4.03 5.78 -1.45
N VAL A 34 -4.95 5.45 -0.54
CA VAL A 34 -4.96 6.00 0.82
C VAL A 34 -3.76 5.50 1.62
N VAL A 35 -3.43 4.20 1.51
CA VAL A 35 -2.23 3.61 2.13
C VAL A 35 -0.97 4.22 1.54
N MET A 36 -0.88 4.36 0.21
CA MET A 36 0.27 5.00 -0.44
C MET A 36 0.44 6.45 0.01
N GLY A 37 -0.65 7.23 0.06
CA GLY A 37 -0.63 8.61 0.54
C GLY A 37 -0.20 8.71 2.00
N LYS A 38 -0.69 7.80 2.87
CA LYS A 38 -0.29 7.73 4.27
C LYS A 38 1.19 7.36 4.44
N ALA A 39 1.68 6.40 3.65
CA ALA A 39 3.10 6.04 3.64
C ALA A 39 3.97 7.23 3.20
N ARG A 40 3.57 7.91 2.12
CA ARG A 40 4.23 9.13 1.65
C ARG A 40 4.29 10.21 2.72
N ALA A 41 3.17 10.48 3.39
CA ALA A 41 3.11 11.45 4.49
C ALA A 41 4.02 11.06 5.65
N LYS A 42 4.11 9.78 6.01
CA LYS A 42 5.03 9.29 7.05
C LYS A 42 6.51 9.43 6.65
N GLN A 43 6.85 9.13 5.39
CA GLN A 43 8.22 9.33 4.89
C GLN A 43 8.62 10.80 4.96
N ASP A 44 7.72 11.69 4.51
CA ASP A 44 7.98 13.13 4.52
C ASP A 44 8.05 13.65 5.99
N TYR A 45 7.22 13.16 6.92
CA TYR A 45 7.30 13.50 8.34
C TYR A 45 8.59 13.05 9.02
N LEU A 46 9.07 11.84 8.71
CA LEU A 46 10.25 11.27 9.36
C LEU A 46 11.57 11.79 8.78
N PHE A 47 11.62 12.05 7.47
CA PHE A 47 12.88 12.27 6.74
C PHE A 47 12.88 13.53 5.87
N GLY A 48 11.74 14.22 5.73
CA GLY A 48 11.62 15.44 4.92
C GLY A 48 11.53 16.70 5.79
N ARG A 49 12.60 17.50 5.84
CA ARG A 49 12.57 18.82 6.49
C ARG A 49 12.13 19.94 5.53
N SER A 50 12.27 19.77 4.22
CA SER A 50 11.75 20.66 3.18
C SER A 50 11.16 19.86 2.00
N ARG A 51 10.12 20.37 1.33
CA ARG A 51 9.52 19.72 0.12
C ARG A 51 10.45 19.78 -1.10
N GLU A 52 11.56 20.50 -0.98
CA GLU A 52 12.54 20.76 -2.03
C GLU A 52 13.63 19.68 -2.06
N GLU A 53 13.96 19.10 -0.90
CA GLU A 53 14.91 18.00 -0.80
C GLU A 53 14.35 16.68 -1.33
N ILE A 54 15.13 16.04 -2.20
CA ILE A 54 14.89 14.65 -2.58
C ILE A 54 15.32 13.79 -1.40
N VAL A 55 14.36 13.35 -0.58
CA VAL A 55 14.65 12.33 0.45
C VAL A 55 15.33 11.13 -0.24
N PRO A 56 16.55 10.74 0.19
CA PRO A 56 17.27 9.60 -0.37
C PRO A 56 16.43 8.33 -0.35
N LEU A 57 16.65 7.44 -1.31
CA LEU A 57 15.84 6.22 -1.45
C LEU A 57 15.96 5.33 -0.20
N GLU A 58 17.16 5.24 0.38
CA GLU A 58 17.45 4.52 1.62
C GLU A 58 16.67 5.04 2.83
N GLU A 59 16.47 6.36 2.93
CA GLU A 59 15.68 6.99 3.98
C GLU A 59 14.18 6.79 3.72
N ARG A 60 13.71 6.97 2.48
CA ARG A 60 12.31 6.70 2.12
C ARG A 60 11.92 5.24 2.37
N ALA A 61 12.82 4.30 2.10
CA ALA A 61 12.57 2.86 2.26
C ALA A 61 12.33 2.42 3.72
N LYS A 62 12.61 3.26 4.73
CA LYS A 62 12.31 2.99 6.14
C LYS A 62 10.81 2.96 6.45
N VAL A 63 9.95 3.42 5.54
CA VAL A 63 8.50 3.22 5.58
C VAL A 63 8.09 2.41 4.36
N LEU A 64 7.70 1.15 4.60
CA LEU A 64 7.27 0.22 3.55
C LEU A 64 5.74 0.13 3.51
N PRO A 65 5.08 0.58 2.42
CA PRO A 65 3.70 0.23 2.17
C PRO A 65 3.60 -1.25 1.75
N LEU A 66 2.64 -1.95 2.36
CA LEU A 66 2.25 -3.32 2.02
C LEU A 66 0.76 -3.33 1.68
N LEU A 67 0.42 -3.80 0.49
CA LEU A 67 -0.94 -3.91 -0.03
C LEU A 67 -1.31 -5.38 -0.25
N LEU A 68 -2.48 -5.78 0.24
CA LEU A 68 -3.01 -7.13 0.09
C LEU A 68 -4.22 -7.07 -0.83
N HIS A 69 -4.22 -7.93 -1.84
CA HIS A 69 -5.25 -7.93 -2.90
C HIS A 69 -5.88 -9.30 -3.06
N GLY A 70 -7.13 -9.33 -3.53
CA GLY A 70 -7.70 -10.53 -4.16
C GLY A 70 -7.35 -10.58 -5.64
N ASP A 71 -7.20 -11.77 -6.24
CA ASP A 71 -6.80 -11.90 -7.64
C ASP A 71 -7.78 -11.23 -8.62
N ALA A 72 -9.09 -11.42 -8.42
CA ALA A 72 -10.10 -10.82 -9.30
C ALA A 72 -10.15 -9.29 -9.19
N ALA A 73 -10.03 -8.75 -7.97
CA ALA A 73 -10.09 -7.32 -7.74
C ALA A 73 -8.83 -6.60 -8.23
N PHE A 74 -7.66 -7.21 -8.04
CA PHE A 74 -6.39 -6.69 -8.54
C PHE A 74 -6.40 -6.48 -10.06
N ALA A 75 -6.97 -7.43 -10.81
CA ALA A 75 -7.08 -7.32 -12.27
C ALA A 75 -8.24 -6.42 -12.72
N GLY A 76 -9.35 -6.38 -11.97
CA GLY A 76 -10.60 -5.74 -12.40
C GLY A 76 -10.79 -4.29 -11.97
N GLN A 77 -10.07 -3.80 -10.95
CA GLN A 77 -10.24 -2.44 -10.45
C GLN A 77 -9.22 -1.48 -11.08
N GLY A 78 -9.72 -0.46 -11.79
CA GLY A 78 -8.87 0.54 -12.48
C GLY A 78 -7.94 1.33 -11.56
N VAL A 79 -8.30 1.48 -10.28
CA VAL A 79 -7.46 2.14 -9.27
C VAL A 79 -6.09 1.47 -9.11
N ILE A 80 -5.98 0.15 -9.37
CA ILE A 80 -4.69 -0.56 -9.37
C ILE A 80 -3.77 -0.05 -10.48
N ALA A 81 -4.29 0.12 -11.70
CA ALA A 81 -3.52 0.68 -12.80
C ALA A 81 -3.11 2.13 -12.51
N GLU A 82 -4.00 2.92 -11.92
CA GLU A 82 -3.69 4.29 -11.50
C GLU A 82 -2.53 4.34 -10.50
N ILE A 83 -2.58 3.57 -9.41
CA ILE A 83 -1.51 3.60 -8.39
C ILE A 83 -0.17 3.07 -8.93
N LEU A 84 -0.19 2.08 -9.83
CA LEU A 84 1.02 1.61 -10.51
C LEU A 84 1.61 2.72 -11.38
N GLY A 85 0.77 3.48 -12.09
CA GLY A 85 1.19 4.68 -12.83
C GLY A 85 1.76 5.78 -11.95
N LEU A 86 1.22 5.97 -10.74
CA LEU A 86 1.72 6.95 -9.77
C LEU A 86 3.08 6.55 -9.14
N SER A 87 3.43 5.27 -9.13
CA SER A 87 4.61 4.74 -8.43
C SER A 87 5.94 5.42 -8.82
N GLY A 88 6.08 5.88 -10.07
CA GLY A 88 7.27 6.56 -10.56
C GLY A 88 7.27 8.08 -10.39
N LEU A 89 6.12 8.69 -10.07
CA LEU A 89 5.98 10.15 -10.04
C LEU A 89 6.63 10.74 -8.79
N ARG A 90 7.46 11.78 -8.93
CA ARG A 90 8.13 12.46 -7.80
C ARG A 90 7.15 12.84 -6.66
N GLY A 91 5.96 13.31 -7.00
CA GLY A 91 4.93 13.72 -6.04
C GLY A 91 4.26 12.57 -5.28
N HIS A 92 4.34 11.33 -5.79
CA HIS A 92 3.54 10.20 -5.31
C HIS A 92 4.37 8.97 -4.91
N ARG A 93 5.59 8.82 -5.44
CA ARG A 93 6.45 7.67 -5.18
C ARG A 93 6.75 7.50 -3.70
N VAL A 94 6.80 6.23 -3.26
CA VAL A 94 7.04 5.81 -1.87
C VAL A 94 8.22 4.83 -1.75
N ALA A 95 9.18 4.90 -2.68
CA ALA A 95 10.33 3.99 -2.75
C ALA A 95 9.96 2.50 -2.99
N GLY A 96 8.80 2.27 -3.60
CA GLY A 96 8.26 0.94 -3.88
C GLY A 96 7.17 0.54 -2.89
N THR A 97 6.31 -0.37 -3.32
CA THR A 97 5.21 -0.93 -2.54
C THR A 97 5.29 -2.45 -2.66
N LEU A 98 5.15 -3.17 -1.55
CA LEU A 98 5.04 -4.62 -1.57
C LEU A 98 3.58 -4.99 -1.85
N HIS A 99 3.33 -5.70 -2.95
CA HIS A 99 2.00 -6.18 -3.32
C HIS A 99 1.91 -7.69 -3.06
N PHE A 100 0.98 -8.11 -2.20
CA PHE A 100 0.70 -9.51 -1.94
C PHE A 100 -0.67 -9.89 -2.51
N ILE A 101 -0.67 -10.66 -3.59
CA ILE A 101 -1.91 -11.08 -4.27
C ILE A 101 -2.31 -12.45 -3.72
N ILE A 102 -3.43 -12.49 -2.99
CA ILE A 102 -4.03 -13.73 -2.51
C ILE A 102 -4.81 -14.36 -3.67
N ASN A 103 -4.11 -15.13 -4.49
CA ASN A 103 -4.67 -15.78 -5.67
C ASN A 103 -5.26 -17.15 -5.33
N ASN A 104 -6.51 -17.14 -4.86
CA ASN A 104 -7.29 -18.36 -4.61
C ASN A 104 -8.02 -18.88 -5.86
N GLN A 105 -7.76 -18.28 -7.04
CA GLN A 105 -8.30 -18.68 -8.34
C GLN A 105 -9.84 -18.53 -8.46
N ILE A 106 -10.49 -17.65 -7.69
CA ILE A 106 -11.93 -17.38 -7.83
C ILE A 106 -12.32 -15.98 -7.32
N GLY A 107 -13.13 -15.28 -8.12
CA GLY A 107 -13.76 -14.02 -7.70
C GLY A 107 -15.23 -14.23 -7.39
N PHE A 108 -15.60 -14.50 -6.14
CA PHE A 108 -16.97 -14.91 -5.76
C PHE A 108 -17.43 -16.17 -6.53
N THR A 109 -18.21 -16.03 -7.60
CA THR A 109 -18.60 -17.14 -8.50
C THR A 109 -17.86 -17.12 -9.84
N THR A 110 -17.06 -16.09 -10.10
CA THR A 110 -16.41 -15.85 -11.39
C THR A 110 -15.10 -16.62 -11.50
N ASN A 111 -14.99 -17.46 -12.53
CA ASN A 111 -13.75 -18.15 -12.88
C ASN A 111 -12.69 -17.16 -13.42
N PRO A 112 -11.39 -17.37 -13.12
CA PRO A 112 -10.28 -16.61 -13.68
C PRO A 112 -10.36 -16.26 -15.15
N ARG A 113 -10.81 -17.20 -16.00
CA ARG A 113 -10.93 -17.01 -17.45
C ARG A 113 -11.90 -15.90 -17.88
N PHE A 114 -12.76 -15.45 -16.97
CA PHE A 114 -13.74 -14.41 -17.21
C PHE A 114 -13.45 -13.12 -16.43
N SER A 115 -12.38 -13.07 -15.64
CA SER A 115 -12.04 -11.92 -14.80
C SER A 115 -10.72 -11.25 -15.13
N ARG A 116 -9.87 -11.85 -15.97
CA ARG A 116 -8.54 -11.37 -16.36
C ARG A 116 -8.04 -12.02 -17.64
#